data_AF-A0A3B9EVE2-F1
#
_entry.id   AF-A0A3B9EVE2-F1
#
_cell.length_a   1.000
_cell.length_b   1.000
_cell.length_c   1.000
_cell.angle_alpha   90.00
_cell.angle_beta   90.00
_cell.angle_gamma   90.00
#
_symmetry.space_group_name_H-M   'P 1'
#
loop_
_entity.id
_entity.type
_entity.pdbx_description
1 polymer ?
#
loop_
_entity_poly.entity_id
_entity_poly.type
_entity_poly.pdbx_seq_one_letter_code
_entity_poly.pdbx_strand_id
1 'polypeptide(L)'
;MNISQRAVRLRQFLQIEGINQAHFLKKVKIKNASLLEALKGGDFGWEIAAAINEAYPNCNIDWLMHGTGKMSMASSGPVELHERLKEIRVSLNLQKVEMAKILEVSKATYSKIEGGYQKVSLEHVMAINRHSKLPFAYIIGQENSKEYTGKECRERLEKLEEDYATLKQTFQIFRETTKEKLTRN
;
A
#
# COMPACT_ATOMS: atom_id res chain seq x y z
N MET A 1 35.14 8.71 7.01
CA MET A 1 34.78 7.28 7.02
C MET A 1 34.21 6.93 5.66
N ASN A 2 34.80 5.96 4.96
CA ASN A 2 34.26 5.48 3.69
C ASN A 2 33.14 4.48 4.01
N ILE A 3 31.89 4.86 3.74
CA ILE A 3 30.72 4.05 4.06
C ILE A 3 30.52 3.05 2.92
N SER A 4 30.41 1.76 3.23
CA SER A 4 30.12 0.74 2.22
C SER A 4 28.78 1.00 1.52
N GLN A 5 28.75 0.84 0.20
CA GLN A 5 27.51 0.90 -0.59
C GLN A 5 26.47 -0.12 -0.14
N ARG A 6 26.91 -1.29 0.34
CA ARG A 6 26.01 -2.32 0.90
C ARG A 6 25.36 -1.85 2.19
N ALA A 7 26.11 -1.16 3.04
CA ALA A 7 25.58 -0.55 4.26
C ALA A 7 24.58 0.58 3.97
N VAL A 8 24.82 1.36 2.91
CA VAL A 8 23.86 2.37 2.44
C VAL A 8 22.54 1.72 2.03
N ARG A 9 22.59 0.66 1.20
CA ARG A 9 21.41 -0.08 0.75
C ARG A 9 20.66 -0.74 1.91
N LEU A 10 21.37 -1.33 2.86
CA LEU A 10 20.74 -1.87 4.06
C LEU A 10 19.96 -0.81 4.83
N ARG A 11 20.55 0.38 5.05
CA ARG A 11 19.85 1.48 5.74
C ARG A 11 18.65 1.99 4.96
N GLN A 12 18.75 2.08 3.64
CA GLN A 12 17.63 2.47 2.77
C GLN A 12 16.45 1.50 2.91
N PHE A 13 16.73 0.18 2.89
CA PHE A 13 15.73 -0.85 3.10
C PHE A 13 15.03 -0.70 4.46
N LEU A 14 15.80 -0.57 5.55
CA LEU A 14 15.23 -0.42 6.90
C LEU A 14 14.39 0.85 7.05
N GLN A 15 14.79 1.95 6.41
CA GLN A 15 14.05 3.22 6.45
C GLN A 15 12.71 3.12 5.74
N ILE A 16 12.66 2.52 4.55
CA ILE A 16 11.42 2.39 3.77
C ILE A 16 10.44 1.42 4.42
N GLU A 17 10.94 0.30 4.96
CA GLU A 17 10.13 -0.69 5.67
C GLU A 17 9.73 -0.23 7.09
N GLY A 18 10.18 0.95 7.54
CA GLY A 18 9.89 1.49 8.87
C GLY A 18 10.47 0.64 10.01
N ILE A 19 11.55 -0.10 9.74
CA ILE A 19 12.21 -0.98 10.70
C ILE A 19 13.26 -0.20 11.48
N ASN A 20 13.10 -0.12 12.81
CA ASN A 20 14.13 0.44 13.67
C ASN A 20 15.26 -0.55 13.95
N GLN A 21 16.45 -0.04 14.31
CA GLN A 21 17.65 -0.86 14.53
C GLN A 21 17.47 -1.93 15.61
N ALA A 22 16.79 -1.62 16.72
CA ALA A 22 16.57 -2.58 17.80
C ALA A 22 15.69 -3.75 17.35
N HIS A 23 14.64 -3.46 16.56
CA HIS A 23 13.77 -4.48 15.98
C HIS A 23 14.52 -5.34 14.97
N PHE A 24 15.34 -4.72 14.12
CA PHE A 24 16.19 -5.41 13.15
C PHE A 24 17.15 -6.39 13.82
N LEU A 25 17.93 -5.93 14.80
CA LEU A 25 18.91 -6.76 15.51
C LEU A 25 18.27 -7.93 16.27
N LYS A 26 17.05 -7.74 16.79
CA LYS A 26 16.31 -8.82 17.47
C LYS A 26 15.83 -9.90 16.48
N LYS A 27 15.51 -9.51 15.24
CA LYS A 27 14.92 -10.41 14.25
C LYS A 27 15.98 -11.22 13.48
N VAL A 28 17.13 -10.62 13.18
CA VAL A 28 18.22 -11.30 12.46
C VAL A 28 19.02 -12.17 13.44
N LYS A 29 19.02 -13.50 13.23
CA LYS A 29 19.60 -14.48 14.16
C LYS A 29 21.13 -14.68 13.98
N ILE A 30 21.90 -13.59 13.89
CA ILE A 30 23.38 -13.62 13.81
C ILE A 30 23.99 -12.83 14.97
N LYS A 31 25.27 -13.10 15.31
CA LYS A 31 26.06 -12.31 16.25
C LYS A 31 25.94 -10.80 15.99
N ASN A 32 25.52 -10.08 17.03
CA ASN A 32 25.23 -8.64 17.01
C ASN A 32 26.39 -7.75 16.53
N ALA A 33 27.65 -8.14 16.77
CA ALA A 33 28.82 -7.30 16.47
C ALA A 33 28.96 -6.97 14.97
N SER A 34 28.83 -7.97 14.09
CA SER A 34 29.01 -7.77 12.65
C SER A 34 27.84 -7.01 11.99
N LEU A 35 26.62 -7.21 12.50
CA LEU A 35 25.43 -6.45 12.08
C LEU A 35 25.50 -4.99 12.52
N LEU A 36 26.00 -4.73 13.73
CA LEU A 36 26.20 -3.36 14.23
C LEU A 36 27.23 -2.61 13.39
N GLU A 37 28.34 -3.25 13.02
CA GLU A 37 29.34 -2.65 12.13
C GLU A 37 28.74 -2.36 10.75
N ALA A 38 27.96 -3.29 10.18
CA ALA A 38 27.23 -3.07 8.93
C ALA A 38 26.29 -1.84 9.00
N LEU A 39 25.51 -1.70 10.09
CA LEU A 39 24.62 -0.56 10.30
C LEU A 39 25.36 0.77 10.42
N LYS A 40 26.53 0.77 11.07
CA LYS A 40 27.40 1.94 11.21
C LYS A 40 28.10 2.35 9.91
N GLY A 41 28.03 1.53 8.85
CA GLY A 41 28.66 1.81 7.55
C GLY A 41 29.79 0.85 7.17
N GLY A 42 30.08 -0.13 8.02
CA GLY A 42 30.97 -1.23 7.70
C GLY A 42 30.43 -2.11 6.57
N ASP A 43 31.34 -2.75 5.85
CA ASP A 43 30.94 -3.65 4.78
C ASP A 43 30.51 -5.02 5.32
N PHE A 44 29.76 -5.78 4.52
CA PHE A 44 29.31 -7.12 4.91
C PHE A 44 29.29 -8.11 3.75
N GLY A 45 29.48 -9.39 4.09
CA GLY A 45 29.51 -10.51 3.17
C GLY A 45 28.18 -11.26 3.06
N TRP A 46 28.21 -12.36 2.31
CA TRP A 46 27.04 -13.18 1.99
C TRP A 46 26.37 -13.79 3.23
N GLU A 47 27.12 -14.15 4.27
CA GLU A 47 26.56 -14.69 5.53
C GLU A 47 25.54 -13.73 6.16
N ILE A 48 25.89 -12.44 6.24
CA ILE A 48 25.02 -11.40 6.78
C ILE A 48 23.82 -11.17 5.84
N ALA A 49 24.05 -11.14 4.53
CA ALA A 49 22.99 -10.98 3.55
C ALA A 49 21.99 -12.14 3.58
N ALA A 50 22.46 -13.38 3.76
CA ALA A 50 21.64 -14.58 3.87
C ALA A 50 20.74 -14.54 5.11
N ALA A 51 21.26 -14.14 6.27
CA ALA A 51 20.42 -14.01 7.46
C ALA A 51 19.47 -12.81 7.43
N ILE A 52 19.85 -11.73 6.75
CA ILE A 52 18.93 -10.63 6.46
C ILE A 52 17.78 -11.17 5.61
N ASN A 53 18.06 -11.96 4.57
CA ASN A 53 17.03 -12.56 3.73
C ASN A 53 16.16 -13.58 4.50
N GLU A 54 16.73 -14.36 5.41
CA GLU A 54 15.96 -15.26 6.28
C GLU A 54 14.99 -14.48 7.19
N ALA A 55 15.44 -13.34 7.75
CA ALA A 55 14.61 -12.49 8.60
C ALA A 55 13.65 -11.57 7.82
N TYR A 56 14.01 -11.22 6.59
CA TYR A 56 13.31 -10.31 5.69
C TYR A 56 13.34 -10.86 4.25
N PRO A 57 12.49 -11.86 3.93
CA PRO A 57 12.47 -12.49 2.62
C PRO A 57 12.06 -11.55 1.48
N ASN A 58 11.50 -10.39 1.82
CA ASN A 58 11.16 -9.32 0.88
C ASN A 58 12.37 -8.47 0.48
N CYS A 59 13.52 -8.61 1.14
CA CYS A 59 14.74 -7.91 0.77
C CYS A 59 15.42 -8.62 -0.42
N ASN A 60 15.59 -7.92 -1.54
CA ASN A 60 16.31 -8.46 -2.68
C ASN A 60 17.81 -8.54 -2.37
N ILE A 61 18.33 -9.76 -2.25
CA ILE A 61 19.75 -10.00 -1.96
C ILE A 61 20.65 -9.47 -3.08
N ASP A 62 20.26 -9.63 -4.35
CA ASP A 62 21.04 -9.14 -5.49
C ASP A 62 21.14 -7.61 -5.47
N TRP A 63 20.04 -6.94 -5.12
CA TRP A 63 20.06 -5.49 -4.90
C TRP A 63 20.91 -5.11 -3.69
N LEU A 64 20.76 -5.81 -2.56
CA LEU A 64 21.49 -5.52 -1.33
C LEU A 64 23.01 -5.65 -1.55
N MET A 65 23.44 -6.73 -2.20
CA MET A 65 24.84 -7.08 -2.38
C MET A 65 25.47 -6.36 -3.57
N HIS A 66 24.79 -6.31 -4.71
CA HIS A 66 25.36 -5.85 -5.98
C HIS A 66 24.72 -4.55 -6.48
N GLY A 67 23.54 -4.19 -5.98
CA GLY A 67 22.78 -3.02 -6.45
C GLY A 67 21.99 -3.29 -7.72
N THR A 68 21.85 -4.55 -8.09
CA THR A 68 21.14 -4.98 -9.30
C THR A 68 19.68 -5.30 -8.99
N GLY A 69 18.76 -4.81 -9.82
CA GLY A 69 17.32 -5.04 -9.62
C GLY A 69 16.65 -4.05 -8.66
N LYS A 70 15.44 -4.38 -8.20
CA LYS A 70 14.65 -3.55 -7.27
C LYS A 70 14.94 -3.95 -5.81
N MET A 71 14.88 -2.99 -4.90
CA MET A 71 15.16 -3.15 -3.45
C MET A 71 14.34 -4.23 -2.78
N SER A 72 13.03 -4.24 -3.04
CA SER A 72 12.17 -5.31 -2.59
C SER A 72 12.17 -6.40 -3.66
N MET A 73 12.40 -7.64 -3.25
CA MET A 73 11.71 -8.74 -3.92
C MET A 73 10.26 -8.39 -3.68
N ALA A 74 9.50 -8.10 -4.73
CA ALA A 74 8.07 -8.07 -4.57
C ALA A 74 7.74 -9.36 -3.81
N SER A 75 7.11 -9.25 -2.63
CA SER A 75 6.44 -10.41 -2.08
C SER A 75 5.45 -10.79 -3.19
N SER A 76 5.84 -11.77 -4.00
CA SER A 76 5.01 -12.35 -5.03
C SER A 76 3.98 -13.31 -4.42
N GLY A 77 3.79 -13.25 -3.11
CA GLY A 77 2.67 -13.80 -2.38
C GLY A 77 1.68 -12.69 -2.00
N PRO A 78 0.38 -13.00 -1.95
CA PRO A 78 -0.64 -12.05 -1.56
C PRO A 78 -0.32 -11.46 -0.18
N VAL A 79 -0.30 -10.12 -0.08
CA VAL A 79 -0.25 -9.44 1.22
C VAL A 79 -1.58 -9.71 1.92
N GLU A 80 -1.53 -10.13 3.18
CA GLU A 80 -2.74 -10.35 3.94
C GLU A 80 -3.53 -9.05 4.05
N LEU A 81 -4.83 -9.12 3.77
CA LEU A 81 -5.69 -7.94 3.62
C LEU A 81 -5.64 -7.03 4.86
N HIS A 82 -5.53 -7.58 6.07
CA HIS A 82 -5.41 -6.79 7.30
C HIS A 82 -4.10 -5.97 7.38
N GLU A 83 -2.99 -6.51 6.87
CA GLU A 83 -1.72 -5.79 6.79
C GLU A 83 -1.82 -4.65 5.77
N ARG A 84 -2.44 -4.91 4.62
CA ARG A 84 -2.68 -3.87 3.61
C ARG A 84 -3.57 -2.74 4.14
N LEU A 85 -4.59 -3.06 4.94
CA LEU A 85 -5.41 -2.02 5.60
C LEU A 85 -4.58 -1.14 6.53
N LYS A 86 -3.63 -1.72 7.27
CA LYS A 86 -2.74 -0.97 8.15
C LYS A 86 -1.85 -0.02 7.35
N GLU A 87 -1.26 -0.50 6.27
CA GLU A 87 -0.43 0.30 5.37
C GLU A 87 -1.22 1.47 4.77
N ILE A 88 -2.42 1.21 4.24
CA ILE A 88 -3.29 2.24 3.67
C ILE A 88 -3.58 3.30 4.73
N ARG A 89 -4.00 2.88 5.93
CA ARG A 89 -4.29 3.81 7.04
C ARG A 89 -3.09 4.70 7.36
N VAL A 90 -1.90 4.11 7.50
CA VAL A 90 -0.67 4.86 7.82
C VAL A 90 -0.30 5.80 6.68
N SER A 91 -0.43 5.37 5.42
CA SER A 91 -0.12 6.19 4.24
C SER A 91 -1.04 7.40 4.09
N LEU A 92 -2.28 7.30 4.57
CA LEU A 92 -3.25 8.39 4.63
C LEU A 92 -3.12 9.25 5.90
N ASN A 93 -2.14 8.94 6.76
CA ASN A 93 -1.92 9.60 8.06
C ASN A 93 -3.14 9.55 8.99
N LEU A 94 -3.89 8.44 8.97
CA LEU A 94 -5.12 8.28 9.75
C LEU A 94 -4.87 7.55 11.07
N GLN A 95 -5.52 8.05 12.12
CA GLN A 95 -5.70 7.35 13.39
C GLN A 95 -6.65 6.17 13.21
N LYS A 96 -6.54 5.16 14.09
CA LYS A 96 -7.42 3.99 14.07
C LYS A 96 -8.91 4.35 14.17
N VAL A 97 -9.23 5.42 14.91
CA VAL A 97 -10.60 5.90 15.07
C VAL A 97 -11.15 6.51 13.78
N GLU A 98 -10.31 7.16 12.98
CA GLU A 98 -10.71 7.78 11.71
C GLU A 98 -10.93 6.71 10.64
N MET A 99 -10.04 5.72 10.58
CA MET A 99 -10.22 4.56 9.70
C MET A 99 -11.46 3.75 10.05
N ALA A 100 -11.75 3.58 11.35
CA ALA A 100 -12.98 2.93 11.80
C ALA A 100 -14.24 3.67 11.31
N LYS A 101 -14.22 5.01 11.29
CA LYS A 101 -15.33 5.82 10.73
C LYS A 101 -15.50 5.59 9.23
N ILE A 102 -14.42 5.53 8.46
CA ILE A 102 -14.46 5.24 7.00
C ILE A 102 -15.08 3.88 6.74
N LEU A 103 -14.78 2.90 7.59
CA LEU A 103 -15.28 1.53 7.49
C LEU A 103 -16.65 1.34 8.16
N GLU A 104 -17.21 2.38 8.77
CA GLU A 104 -18.49 2.33 9.50
C GLU A 104 -18.52 1.27 10.61
N VAL A 105 -17.39 1.05 11.29
CA VAL A 105 -17.25 0.11 12.41
C VAL A 105 -16.77 0.80 13.68
N SER A 106 -16.90 0.12 14.82
CA SER A 106 -16.31 0.61 16.07
C SER A 106 -14.77 0.58 16.02
N LYS A 107 -14.11 1.46 16.78
CA LYS A 107 -12.63 1.45 16.96
C LYS A 107 -12.13 0.08 17.43
N ALA A 108 -12.87 -0.59 18.32
CA ALA A 108 -12.51 -1.91 18.83
C ALA A 108 -12.59 -2.97 17.73
N THR A 109 -13.64 -2.94 16.92
CA THR A 109 -13.81 -3.79 15.74
C THR A 109 -12.67 -3.58 14.75
N TYR A 110 -12.35 -2.32 14.41
CA TYR A 110 -11.23 -2.00 13.52
C TYR A 110 -9.89 -2.51 14.07
N SER A 111 -9.67 -2.41 15.38
CA SER A 111 -8.42 -2.90 15.99
C SER A 111 -8.27 -4.42 15.87
N LYS A 112 -9.38 -5.18 15.95
CA LYS A 112 -9.38 -6.63 15.68
C LYS A 112 -9.14 -6.93 14.21
N ILE A 113 -9.76 -6.15 13.32
CA ILE A 113 -9.55 -6.26 11.87
C ILE A 113 -8.09 -6.03 11.52
N GLU A 114 -7.50 -4.90 11.92
CA GLU A 114 -6.10 -4.56 11.64
C GLU A 114 -5.11 -5.58 12.25
N GLY A 115 -5.49 -6.18 13.39
CA GLY A 115 -4.70 -7.25 14.02
C GLY A 115 -4.88 -8.64 13.41
N GLY A 116 -5.70 -8.80 12.37
CA GLY A 116 -5.96 -10.09 11.72
C GLY A 116 -6.91 -11.02 12.50
N TYR A 117 -7.45 -10.59 13.63
CA TYR A 117 -8.37 -11.37 14.47
C TYR A 117 -9.83 -11.32 13.98
N GLN A 118 -10.14 -10.44 13.04
CA GLN A 118 -11.44 -10.33 12.42
C GLN A 118 -11.31 -10.16 10.91
N LYS A 119 -12.11 -10.91 10.14
CA LYS A 119 -12.09 -10.84 8.67
C LYS A 119 -12.61 -9.49 8.17
N VAL A 120 -12.03 -9.06 7.06
CA VAL A 120 -12.46 -7.88 6.30
C VAL A 120 -13.53 -8.32 5.31
N SER A 121 -14.67 -7.62 5.29
CA SER A 121 -15.75 -7.87 4.33
C SER A 121 -15.56 -7.08 3.04
N LEU A 122 -16.36 -7.40 2.02
CA LEU A 122 -16.34 -6.68 0.75
C LEU A 122 -16.74 -5.20 0.92
N GLU A 123 -17.68 -4.91 1.81
CA GLU A 123 -18.15 -3.56 2.12
C GLU A 123 -16.99 -2.69 2.63
N HIS A 124 -16.12 -3.25 3.48
CA HIS A 124 -14.92 -2.57 3.94
C HIS A 124 -13.96 -2.24 2.79
N VAL A 125 -13.71 -3.20 1.89
CA VAL A 125 -12.85 -3.01 0.71
C VAL A 125 -13.41 -1.92 -0.21
N MET A 126 -14.72 -1.92 -0.44
CA MET A 126 -15.39 -0.88 -1.22
C MET A 126 -15.30 0.50 -0.56
N ALA A 127 -15.47 0.59 0.76
CA ALA A 127 -15.34 1.84 1.49
C ALA A 127 -13.92 2.42 1.36
N ILE A 128 -12.89 1.57 1.47
CA ILE A 128 -11.49 1.97 1.28
C ILE A 128 -11.25 2.47 -0.14
N ASN A 129 -11.72 1.74 -1.15
CA ASN A 129 -11.58 2.17 -2.55
C ASN A 129 -12.25 3.53 -2.79
N ARG A 130 -13.49 3.72 -2.29
CA ARG A 130 -14.21 4.99 -2.45
C ARG A 130 -13.46 6.16 -1.82
N HIS A 131 -12.85 5.95 -0.65
CA HIS A 131 -12.16 7.00 0.09
C HIS A 131 -10.75 7.28 -0.46
N SER A 132 -9.94 6.24 -0.64
CA SER A 132 -8.52 6.35 -1.01
C SER A 132 -8.26 6.44 -2.51
N LYS A 133 -9.24 6.05 -3.33
CA LYS A 133 -9.11 5.89 -4.80
C LYS A 133 -8.04 4.88 -5.23
N LEU A 134 -7.62 3.98 -4.34
CA LEU A 134 -6.66 2.93 -4.65
C LEU A 134 -7.32 1.76 -5.42
N PRO A 135 -6.60 1.07 -6.31
CA PRO A 135 -7.11 -0.10 -7.03
C PRO A 135 -7.54 -1.23 -6.09
N PHE A 136 -8.55 -2.02 -6.49
CA PHE A 136 -8.99 -3.17 -5.69
C PHE A 136 -7.87 -4.20 -5.53
N ALA A 137 -7.15 -4.50 -6.62
CA ALA A 137 -6.01 -5.42 -6.61
C ALA A 137 -4.94 -5.02 -5.59
N TYR A 138 -4.70 -3.71 -5.44
CA TYR A 138 -3.83 -3.19 -4.39
C TYR A 138 -4.42 -3.44 -3.00
N ILE A 139 -5.67 -3.04 -2.77
CA ILE A 139 -6.34 -3.12 -1.45
C ILE A 139 -6.41 -4.57 -0.96
N ILE A 140 -6.64 -5.54 -1.84
CA ILE A 140 -6.73 -6.96 -1.49
C ILE A 140 -5.39 -7.68 -1.51
N GLY A 141 -4.29 -6.96 -1.70
CA GLY A 141 -2.94 -7.52 -1.62
C GLY A 141 -2.54 -8.39 -2.82
N GLN A 142 -3.31 -8.39 -3.90
CA GLN A 142 -2.98 -9.09 -5.16
C GLN A 142 -1.86 -8.38 -5.92
N GLU A 143 -1.80 -7.05 -5.82
CA GLU A 143 -0.79 -6.23 -6.46
C GLU A 143 -0.17 -5.23 -5.47
N ASN A 144 1.04 -4.77 -5.80
CA ASN A 144 1.73 -3.70 -5.07
C ASN A 144 1.63 -2.33 -5.79
N SER A 145 1.01 -2.28 -6.97
CA SER A 145 0.79 -1.04 -7.70
C SER A 145 -0.35 -0.23 -7.05
N LYS A 146 -0.07 1.02 -6.68
CA LYS A 146 -1.11 1.98 -6.25
C LYS A 146 -1.80 2.65 -7.44
N GLU A 147 -1.30 2.41 -8.65
CA GLU A 147 -1.81 2.99 -9.88
C GLU A 147 -2.79 2.03 -10.54
N TYR A 148 -3.86 2.58 -11.09
CA TYR A 148 -4.73 1.83 -12.00
C TYR A 148 -3.95 1.46 -13.25
N THR A 149 -4.15 0.25 -13.73
CA THR A 149 -3.64 -0.16 -15.04
C THR A 149 -4.27 0.69 -16.13
N GLY A 150 -3.57 0.84 -17.27
CA GLY A 150 -4.13 1.57 -18.42
C GLY A 150 -5.47 1.00 -18.90
N LYS A 151 -5.74 -0.29 -18.67
CA LYS A 151 -7.03 -0.92 -18.92
C LYS A 151 -8.12 -0.41 -17.98
N GLU A 152 -7.88 -0.44 -16.67
CA GLU A 152 -8.85 0.06 -15.67
C GLU A 152 -9.13 1.56 -15.83
N CYS A 153 -8.12 2.35 -16.19
CA CYS A 153 -8.32 3.77 -16.51
C CYS A 153 -9.27 3.96 -17.69
N ARG A 154 -9.15 3.15 -18.75
CA ARG A 154 -10.04 3.21 -19.92
C ARG A 154 -11.47 2.81 -19.56
N GLU A 155 -11.67 1.72 -18.84
CA GLU A 155 -13.00 1.26 -18.41
C GLU A 155 -13.70 2.29 -17.52
N ARG A 156 -12.96 2.96 -16.64
CA ARG A 156 -13.50 4.05 -15.80
C ARG A 156 -13.83 5.30 -16.61
N LEU A 157 -13.00 5.62 -17.61
CA LEU A 157 -13.26 6.76 -18.50
C LEU A 157 -14.53 6.53 -19.32
N GLU A 158 -14.68 5.33 -19.91
CA GLU A 158 -15.88 4.94 -20.67
C GLU A 158 -17.15 5.07 -19.82
N LYS A 159 -17.11 4.55 -18.58
CA LYS A 159 -18.24 4.70 -17.66
C LYS A 159 -18.56 6.17 -17.33
N LEU A 160 -17.52 7.00 -17.17
CA LEU A 160 -17.70 8.43 -16.90
C LEU A 160 -18.31 9.15 -18.12
N GLU A 161 -17.94 8.75 -19.33
CA GLU A 161 -18.50 9.27 -20.58
C GLU A 161 -19.98 8.89 -20.73
N GLU A 162 -20.36 7.66 -20.38
CA GLU A 162 -21.75 7.20 -20.32
C GLU A 162 -22.59 7.98 -19.31
N ASP A 163 -22.07 8.14 -18.08
CA ASP A 163 -22.72 8.91 -17.02
C ASP A 163 -22.92 10.38 -17.46
N TYR A 164 -21.92 10.98 -18.10
CA TYR A 164 -22.00 12.36 -18.61
C TYR A 164 -23.03 12.49 -19.75
N ALA A 165 -23.08 11.54 -20.67
CA ALA A 165 -24.05 11.52 -21.76
C ALA A 165 -25.50 11.47 -21.21
N THR A 166 -25.73 10.60 -20.22
CA THR A 166 -27.02 10.45 -19.54
C THR A 166 -27.44 11.74 -18.85
N LEU A 167 -26.52 12.37 -18.13
CA LEU A 167 -26.75 13.64 -17.45
C LEU A 167 -27.11 14.75 -18.44
N LYS A 168 -26.36 14.85 -19.54
CA LYS A 168 -26.60 15.84 -20.60
C LYS A 168 -27.97 15.67 -21.23
N GLN A 169 -28.40 14.44 -21.49
CA GLN A 169 -29.72 14.14 -22.03
C GLN A 169 -30.85 14.52 -21.05
N THR A 170 -30.66 14.21 -19.77
CA THR A 170 -31.62 14.56 -18.72
C THR A 170 -31.78 16.09 -18.58
N PHE A 171 -30.67 16.83 -18.63
CA PHE A 171 -30.70 18.30 -18.63
C PHE A 171 -31.39 18.89 -19.86
N GLN A 172 -31.23 18.27 -21.03
CA GLN A 172 -31.91 18.72 -22.25
C GLN A 172 -33.44 18.58 -22.12
N ILE A 173 -33.92 17.41 -21.68
CA ILE A 173 -35.35 17.14 -21.43
C ILE A 173 -35.91 18.13 -20.40
N PHE A 174 -35.18 18.38 -19.33
CA PHE A 174 -35.58 19.35 -18.31
C PHE A 174 -35.71 20.76 -18.89
N ARG A 175 -34.78 21.18 -19.75
CA ARG A 175 -34.80 22.51 -20.38
C ARG A 175 -35.98 22.68 -21.33
N GLU A 176 -36.32 21.64 -22.09
CA GLU A 176 -37.45 21.62 -23.02
C GLU A 176 -38.79 21.66 -22.28
N THR A 177 -38.98 20.80 -21.28
CA THR A 177 -40.20 20.78 -20.45
C THR A 177 -40.44 22.09 -19.68
N THR A 178 -39.37 22.80 -19.29
CA THR A 178 -39.49 24.11 -18.62
C THR A 178 -39.91 25.21 -19.60
N LYS A 179 -39.39 25.19 -20.83
CA LYS A 179 -39.80 26.13 -21.89
C LYS A 179 -41.27 25.96 -22.28
N GLU A 180 -41.74 24.72 -22.43
CA GLU A 180 -43.15 24.43 -22.77
C GLU A 180 -44.13 24.93 -21.71
N LYS A 181 -43.76 24.86 -20.42
CA LYS A 181 -44.59 25.38 -19.31
C LYS A 181 -44.65 26.91 -19.28
N LEU A 182 -43.62 27.61 -19.74
CA LEU A 182 -43.57 29.07 -19.81
C LEU A 182 -44.34 29.64 -21.02
N THR A 183 -44.50 28.85 -22.09
CA THR A 183 -45.24 29.27 -23.30
C THR A 183 -46.74 28.93 -23.28
N ARG A 184 -47.22 28.20 -22.27
CA ARG A 184 -48.63 27.80 -22.12
C ARG A 184 -49.42 28.59 -21.07
N ASN A 185 -48.81 29.60 -20.44
CA ASN A 185 -49.47 30.64 -19.63
C ASN A 185 -49.48 31.97 -20.39
#